data_AF-A0A850GF57-F1
#
_entry.id   AF-A0A850GF57-F1
#
_cell.length_a   1.000
_cell.length_b   1.000
_cell.length_c   1.000
_cell.angle_alpha   90.00
_cell.angle_beta   90.00
_cell.angle_gamma   90.00
#
_symmetry.space_group_name_H-M   'P 1'
#
loop_
_entity.id
_entity.type
_entity.pdbx_description
1 polymer ?
#
loop_
_entity_poly.entity_id
_entity_poly.type
_entity_poly.pdbx_seq_one_letter_code
_entity_poly.pdbx_strand_id
1 'polypeptide(L)'
;MSEAERRDPQGRLILPLTQNTDPYALRKAGELLEHEAGAEAKDRFSSAELRFWDFVHRGTPVTLQWERDAGLSLVAGAAEDGVETTTRDLALVLRTKLDAAGLVS
;
A
#
# COMPACT_ATOMS: atom_id res chain seq x y z
N MET A 1 -18.47 0.40 3.60
CA MET A 1 -18.28 1.01 4.93
C MET A 1 -16.79 1.27 5.09
N SER A 2 -16.41 2.42 5.63
CA SER A 2 -15.02 2.89 5.65
C SER A 2 -14.16 2.01 6.55
N GLU A 3 -13.23 1.25 5.98
CA GLU A 3 -12.00 0.95 6.73
C GLU A 3 -11.37 2.30 7.07
N ALA A 4 -11.42 2.65 8.36
CA ALA A 4 -11.05 3.96 8.84
C ALA A 4 -9.58 4.23 8.49
N GLU A 5 -9.32 5.39 7.90
CA GLU A 5 -7.95 5.89 7.74
C GLU A 5 -7.24 5.85 9.09
N ARG A 6 -6.04 5.28 9.11
CA ARG A 6 -5.22 5.19 10.32
C ARG A 6 -3.98 6.07 10.16
N ARG A 7 -3.34 6.37 11.29
CA ARG A 7 -2.01 7.00 11.29
C ARG A 7 -1.03 6.17 12.11
N ASP A 8 0.22 6.19 11.71
CA ASP A 8 1.31 5.60 12.47
C ASP A 8 1.82 6.56 13.57
N PRO A 9 2.79 6.14 14.42
CA PRO A 9 3.35 7.00 15.47
C PRO A 9 4.04 8.28 14.95
N GLN A 10 4.43 8.31 13.68
CA GLN A 10 5.03 9.46 12.99
C GLN A 10 3.98 10.36 12.34
N GLY A 11 2.69 10.03 12.47
CA GLY A 11 1.58 10.77 11.88
C GLY A 11 1.37 10.47 10.40
N ARG A 12 2.06 9.50 9.81
CA ARG A 12 1.90 9.13 8.40
C ARG A 12 0.58 8.41 8.18
N LEU A 13 -0.08 8.70 7.07
CA LEU A 13 -1.33 8.09 6.69
C LEU A 13 -1.14 6.60 6.35
N ILE A 14 -2.00 5.74 6.91
CA ILE A 14 -2.11 4.31 6.62
C ILE A 14 -3.51 4.07 6.04
N LEU A 15 -3.54 3.51 4.83
CA LEU A 15 -4.76 3.16 4.12
C LEU A 15 -4.81 1.65 3.89
N PRO A 16 -5.67 0.92 4.60
CA PRO A 16 -5.89 -0.51 4.35
C PRO A 16 -6.29 -0.74 2.89
N LEU A 17 -5.75 -1.74 2.21
CA LEU A 17 -6.12 -2.08 0.84
C LEU A 17 -6.98 -3.35 0.79
N THR A 18 -6.64 -4.34 1.59
CA THR A 18 -7.39 -5.60 1.73
C THR A 18 -7.03 -6.25 3.06
N GLN A 19 -7.98 -6.94 3.68
CA GLN A 19 -7.74 -7.82 4.83
C GLN A 19 -7.16 -9.17 4.40
N ASN A 20 -7.01 -9.40 3.09
CA ASN A 20 -6.41 -10.61 2.54
C ASN A 20 -4.95 -10.70 2.97
N THR A 21 -4.65 -11.78 3.68
CA THR A 21 -3.32 -12.10 4.19
C THR A 21 -2.55 -13.02 3.25
N ASP A 22 -3.05 -13.32 2.06
CA ASP A 22 -2.31 -14.07 1.05
C ASP A 22 -1.18 -13.19 0.44
N PRO A 23 0.08 -13.65 0.44
CA PRO A 23 1.18 -12.99 -0.26
C PRO A 23 0.93 -12.74 -1.76
N TYR A 24 -0.02 -13.45 -2.39
CA TYR A 24 -0.42 -13.20 -3.77
C TYR A 24 -1.04 -11.81 -3.96
N ALA A 25 -1.90 -11.36 -3.03
CA ALA A 25 -2.50 -10.03 -3.09
C ALA A 25 -1.44 -8.94 -2.95
N LEU A 26 -0.47 -9.18 -2.06
CA LEU A 26 0.71 -8.35 -1.90
C LEU A 26 1.50 -8.26 -3.22
N ARG A 27 1.88 -9.40 -3.82
CA ARG A 27 2.60 -9.42 -5.11
C ARG A 27 1.84 -8.66 -6.19
N LYS A 28 0.53 -8.87 -6.29
CA LYS A 28 -0.28 -8.21 -7.31
C LYS A 28 -0.33 -6.69 -7.12
N ALA A 29 -0.45 -6.23 -5.88
CA ALA A 29 -0.41 -4.81 -5.58
C ALA A 29 0.97 -4.19 -5.88
N GLY A 30 2.05 -4.92 -5.62
CA GLY A 30 3.41 -4.54 -6.03
C GLY A 30 3.51 -4.35 -7.54
N GLU A 31 3.12 -5.37 -8.33
CA GLU A 31 3.12 -5.30 -9.81
C GLU A 31 2.29 -4.12 -10.34
N LEU A 32 1.13 -3.85 -9.72
CA LEU A 32 0.29 -2.72 -10.07
C LEU A 32 0.98 -1.39 -9.76
N LEU A 33 1.62 -1.27 -8.60
CA LEU A 33 2.38 -0.06 -8.24
C LEU A 33 3.57 0.15 -9.15
N GLU A 34 4.33 -0.88 -9.51
CA GLU A 34 5.44 -0.76 -10.47
C GLU A 34 4.94 -0.24 -11.82
N HIS A 35 3.80 -0.77 -12.30
CA HIS A 35 3.20 -0.32 -13.55
C HIS A 35 2.66 1.13 -13.49
N GLU A 36 1.99 1.50 -12.40
CA GLU A 36 1.39 2.85 -12.25
C GLU A 36 2.41 3.94 -11.86
N ALA A 37 3.44 3.58 -11.08
CA ALA A 37 4.45 4.50 -10.59
C ALA A 37 5.73 4.53 -11.45
N GLY A 38 5.93 3.54 -12.32
CA GLY A 38 7.19 3.36 -13.05
C GLY A 38 8.38 3.13 -12.12
N ALA A 39 8.12 2.65 -10.90
CA ALA A 39 9.07 2.59 -9.81
C ALA A 39 9.68 1.18 -9.69
N GLU A 40 10.96 1.11 -9.37
CA GLU A 40 11.60 -0.12 -8.90
C GLU A 40 11.23 -0.33 -7.43
N ALA A 41 10.59 -1.45 -7.11
CA ALA A 41 10.33 -1.82 -5.73
C ALA A 41 11.68 -2.05 -4.99
N LYS A 42 11.91 -1.30 -3.92
CA LYS A 42 13.05 -1.57 -3.03
C LYS A 42 12.54 -2.32 -1.81
N ASP A 43 12.93 -3.59 -1.71
CA ASP A 43 12.72 -4.41 -0.52
C ASP A 43 13.49 -3.79 0.65
N ARG A 44 12.76 -3.30 1.66
CA ARG A 44 13.38 -2.65 2.83
C ARG A 44 13.50 -3.60 4.02
N PHE A 45 12.52 -4.47 4.22
CA PHE A 45 12.50 -5.46 5.29
C PHE A 45 11.48 -6.57 4.97
N SER A 46 11.89 -7.84 5.09
CA SER A 46 11.01 -8.98 4.96
C SER A 46 11.22 -9.99 6.10
N SER A 47 10.12 -10.38 6.73
CA SER A 47 10.01 -11.57 7.58
C SER A 47 8.89 -12.45 7.05
N ALA A 48 8.67 -13.61 7.68
CA ALA A 48 7.52 -14.47 7.35
C ALA A 48 6.17 -13.78 7.62
N GLU A 49 6.16 -12.75 8.49
CA GLU A 49 4.93 -12.11 8.99
C GLU A 49 4.75 -10.67 8.51
N LEU A 50 5.81 -10.03 8.02
CA LEU A 50 5.81 -8.61 7.71
C LEU A 50 6.70 -8.31 6.50
N ARG A 51 6.17 -7.55 5.54
CA ARG A 51 6.88 -7.15 4.32
C ARG A 51 6.63 -5.69 4.00
N PHE A 52 7.67 -5.01 3.51
CA PHE A 52 7.60 -3.61 3.10
C PHE A 52 8.26 -3.40 1.74
N TRP A 53 7.55 -2.70 0.86
CA TRP A 53 8.06 -2.25 -0.42
C TRP A 53 7.89 -0.76 -0.58
N ASP A 54 9.02 -0.08 -0.80
CA ASP A 54 9.04 1.36 -1.02
C ASP A 54 8.93 1.65 -2.53
N PHE A 55 8.07 2.61 -2.87
CA PHE A 55 7.82 3.08 -4.23
C PHE A 55 7.91 4.61 -4.27
N VAL A 56 8.22 5.15 -5.45
CA VAL A 56 8.18 6.59 -5.72
C VAL A 56 7.23 6.83 -6.88
N HIS A 57 6.05 7.40 -6.61
CA HIS A 57 5.06 7.74 -7.63
C HIS A 57 5.10 9.24 -7.89
N ARG A 58 5.52 9.68 -9.08
CA ARG A 58 5.60 11.10 -9.47
C ARG A 58 6.42 11.97 -8.48
N GLY A 59 7.47 11.40 -7.90
CA GLY A 59 8.31 12.06 -6.89
C GLY A 59 7.79 11.92 -5.45
N THR A 60 6.62 11.31 -5.25
CA THR A 60 6.04 11.08 -3.92
C THR A 60 6.39 9.69 -3.40
N PRO A 61 7.06 9.56 -2.25
CA PRO A 61 7.35 8.27 -1.65
C PRO A 61 6.08 7.66 -1.02
N VAL A 62 5.86 6.38 -1.28
CA VAL A 62 4.81 5.56 -0.65
C VAL A 62 5.37 4.18 -0.32
N THR A 63 4.82 3.54 0.71
CA THR A 63 5.23 2.20 1.13
C THR A 63 4.03 1.27 1.08
N LEU A 64 4.17 0.13 0.41
CA LEU A 64 3.25 -0.98 0.51
C LEU A 64 3.68 -1.85 1.70
N GLN A 65 2.78 -2.05 2.65
CA GLN A 65 3.00 -2.82 3.86
C GLN A 65 2.05 -4.02 3.85
N TRP A 66 2.57 -5.21 4.10
CA TRP A 66 1.75 -6.40 4.34
C TRP A 66 2.12 -7.05 5.66
N GLU A 67 1.08 -7.40 6.39
CA GLU A 67 1.11 -8.07 7.68
C GLU A 67 0.27 -9.34 7.61
N ARG A 68 0.84 -10.47 8.03
CA ARG A 68 0.18 -11.78 7.95
C ARG A 68 -1.17 -11.85 8.66
N ASP A 69 -1.39 -11.04 9.69
CA ASP A 69 -2.63 -11.07 10.47
C ASP A 69 -3.50 -9.80 10.28
N ALA A 70 -3.03 -8.81 9.51
CA ALA A 70 -3.76 -7.56 9.26
C ALA A 70 -4.01 -7.24 7.78
N GLY A 71 -3.37 -7.97 6.86
CA GLY A 71 -3.53 -7.81 5.41
C GLY A 71 -2.59 -6.77 4.82
N LEU A 72 -3.04 -6.13 3.75
CA LEU A 72 -2.25 -5.21 2.93
C LEU A 72 -2.68 -3.76 3.19
N SER A 73 -1.73 -2.85 3.34
CA SER A 73 -1.96 -1.41 3.52
C SER A 73 -0.98 -0.59 2.68
N LEU A 74 -1.42 0.58 2.24
CA LEU A 74 -0.57 1.60 1.64
C LEU A 74 -0.28 2.69 2.67
N VAL A 75 0.98 3.07 2.82
CA VAL A 75 1.46 4.03 3.80
C VAL A 75 2.07 5.22 3.08
N ALA A 76 1.70 6.44 3.48
CA ALA A 76 2.34 7.66 3.00
C ALA A 76 3.80 7.71 3.46
N GLY A 77 4.74 8.09 2.57
CA GLY A 77 6.16 8.17 2.92
C GLY A 77 6.49 9.29 3.92
N ALA A 78 5.64 10.32 4.00
CA ALA A 78 5.75 11.46 4.91
C ALA A 78 4.36 11.98 5.33
N ALA A 79 4.31 12.70 6.44
CA ALA A 79 3.09 13.31 6.99
C ALA A 79 2.86 14.72 6.42
N GLU A 80 2.78 14.81 5.09
CA GLU A 80 2.59 16.05 4.34
C GLU A 80 1.33 15.93 3.46
N ASP A 81 0.51 16.99 3.38
CA ASP A 81 -0.79 16.95 2.70
C ASP A 81 -0.71 16.48 1.23
N GLY A 82 0.33 16.92 0.50
CA GLY A 82 0.56 16.51 -0.89
C GLY A 82 0.88 15.02 -1.02
N VAL A 83 1.63 14.48 -0.07
CA VAL A 83 1.99 13.06 -0.01
C VAL A 83 0.75 12.23 0.33
N GLU A 84 -0.04 12.69 1.30
CA GLU A 84 -1.27 12.01 1.69
C GLU A 84 -2.32 11.99 0.58
N THR A 85 -2.50 13.11 -0.13
CA THR A 85 -3.45 13.21 -1.25
C THR A 85 -3.08 12.19 -2.33
N THR A 86 -1.79 12.18 -2.73
CA THR A 86 -1.26 11.20 -3.69
C THR A 86 -1.47 9.76 -3.21
N THR A 87 -1.24 9.51 -1.92
CA THR A 87 -1.40 8.17 -1.32
C THR A 87 -2.87 7.72 -1.33
N ARG A 88 -3.82 8.62 -1.05
CA ARG A 88 -5.27 8.33 -1.13
C ARG A 88 -5.70 7.98 -2.55
N ASP A 89 -5.24 8.75 -3.54
CA ASP A 89 -5.56 8.49 -4.95
C ASP A 89 -5.03 7.12 -5.39
N LEU A 90 -3.77 6.81 -5.04
CA LEU A 90 -3.16 5.50 -5.32
C LEU A 90 -3.90 4.35 -4.62
N ALA A 91 -4.26 4.52 -3.35
CA ALA A 91 -4.99 3.50 -2.61
C ALA A 91 -6.36 3.20 -3.24
N LEU A 92 -7.06 4.22 -3.74
CA LEU A 92 -8.32 4.03 -4.45
C LEU A 92 -8.12 3.20 -5.73
N VAL A 93 -7.13 3.55 -6.55
CA VAL A 93 -6.80 2.81 -7.78
C VAL A 93 -6.44 1.35 -7.47
N LEU A 94 -5.59 1.13 -6.45
CA LEU A 94 -5.18 -0.22 -6.07
C LEU A 94 -6.36 -1.05 -5.57
N ARG A 95 -7.21 -0.51 -4.69
CA ARG A 95 -8.41 -1.21 -4.20
C ARG A 95 -9.31 -1.62 -5.36
N THR A 96 -9.60 -0.73 -6.31
CA THR A 96 -10.42 -1.05 -7.49
C THR A 96 -9.81 -2.18 -8.33
N LYS A 97 -8.49 -2.16 -8.54
CA LYS A 97 -7.81 -3.18 -9.34
C LYS A 97 -7.69 -4.53 -8.62
N LEU A 98 -7.49 -4.52 -7.30
CA LEU A 98 -7.49 -5.72 -6.47
C LEU A 98 -8.88 -6.34 -6.37
N ASP A 99 -9.92 -5.52 -6.25
CA ASP A 99 -11.32 -5.95 -6.25
C ASP A 99 -11.70 -6.61 -7.58
N ALA A 100 -11.34 -5.98 -8.71
CA ALA A 100 -11.52 -6.56 -10.04
C ALA A 100 -10.76 -7.90 -10.23
N ALA A 101 -9.69 -8.12 -9.47
CA ALA A 101 -8.93 -9.38 -9.45
C ALA A 101 -9.48 -10.41 -8.44
N GLY A 102 -10.55 -10.09 -7.69
CA GLY A 102 -11.13 -10.95 -6.66
C GLY A 102 -10.28 -11.08 -5.40
N LEU A 103 -9.45 -10.07 -5.09
CA LEU A 103 -8.48 -10.08 -3.98
C LEU A 103 -8.86 -9.18 -2.80
N VAL A 104 -10.02 -8.52 -2.89
CA VAL A 104 -10.63 -7.75 -1.80
C VAL A 104 -11.74 -8.61 -1.19
N SER A 105 -11.83 -8.64 0.14
CA SER A 105 -12.83 -9.37 0.94
C SER A 105 -13.33 -8.48 2.06
#